data_AF-A0A837FAV7-F1
#
_entry.id   AF-A0A837FAV7-F1
#
_cell.length_a   1.000
_cell.length_b   1.000
_cell.length_c   1.000
_cell.angle_alpha   90.00
_cell.angle_beta   90.00
_cell.angle_gamma   90.00
#
_symmetry.space_group_name_H-M   'P 1'
#
loop_
_entity.id
_entity.type
_entity.pdbx_description
1 polymer ?
#
loop_
_entity_poly.entity_id
_entity_poly.type
_entity_poly.pdbx_seq_one_letter_code
_entity_poly.pdbx_strand_id
1 'polypeptide(L)'
;MGTYYTLDSANRLPSRCHVITGKYEPEAPELAAFLHQMYPDGLSKHGHNYLYNPGPKMEDDSGVSRSLLVGLVFELVRRSHFPDKPSRYQSLFACQHLSEVRKFRALLADERGEDEIRTAPIYEVITDEPVHRGDMRLLNSDCPVLELYHRAWLYWSGEAAPVKTGEEEPFWELLIPLPVFVGRRITE
;
A
#
# COMPACT_ATOMS: atom_id res chain seq x y z
N MET A 1 -4.89 -20.95 -4.59
CA MET A 1 -5.05 -20.30 -3.28
C MET A 1 -3.69 -19.96 -2.71
N GLY A 2 -3.36 -18.67 -2.71
CA GLY A 2 -2.12 -18.14 -2.16
C GLY A 2 -2.29 -17.75 -0.69
N THR A 3 -1.23 -17.96 0.10
CA THR A 3 -1.14 -17.50 1.49
C THR A 3 -0.03 -16.46 1.59
N TYR A 4 -0.36 -15.30 2.14
CA TYR A 4 0.50 -14.14 2.33
C TYR A 4 0.45 -13.68 3.78
N TYR A 5 1.27 -12.69 4.16
CA TYR A 5 1.36 -12.24 5.54
C TYR A 5 1.23 -10.72 5.65
N THR A 6 0.30 -10.24 6.46
CA THR A 6 0.10 -8.81 6.72
C THR A 6 0.46 -8.45 8.16
N LEU A 7 1.00 -7.25 8.35
CA LEU A 7 1.31 -6.68 9.65
C LEU A 7 0.17 -5.77 10.12
N ASP A 8 -0.36 -6.00 11.32
CA ASP A 8 -1.35 -5.14 11.95
C ASP A 8 -0.70 -4.16 12.94
N SER A 9 0.09 -3.22 12.43
CA SER A 9 0.80 -2.22 13.25
C SER A 9 -0.15 -1.31 14.03
N ALA A 10 -1.40 -1.15 13.59
CA ALA A 10 -2.41 -0.36 14.28
C ALA A 10 -3.21 -1.17 15.32
N ASN A 11 -2.99 -2.48 15.42
CA ASN A 11 -3.71 -3.43 16.27
C ASN A 11 -5.24 -3.31 16.13
N ARG A 12 -5.73 -3.27 14.87
CA ARG A 12 -7.16 -3.11 14.57
C ARG A 12 -7.77 -4.23 13.74
N LEU A 13 -6.98 -5.21 13.28
CA LEU A 13 -7.50 -6.35 12.53
C LEU A 13 -8.05 -7.41 13.48
N PRO A 14 -9.35 -7.74 13.38
CA PRO A 14 -9.90 -8.90 14.08
C PRO A 14 -9.32 -10.20 13.53
N SER A 15 -9.16 -11.21 14.38
CA SER A 15 -8.81 -12.56 13.94
C SER A 15 -9.93 -13.15 13.08
N ARG A 16 -9.57 -13.82 11.97
CA ARG A 16 -10.51 -14.50 11.06
C ARG A 16 -11.63 -13.58 10.55
N CYS A 17 -11.27 -12.56 9.79
CA CYS A 17 -12.21 -11.58 9.26
C CYS A 17 -12.05 -11.37 7.76
N HIS A 18 -13.09 -10.81 7.13
CA HIS A 18 -12.97 -10.22 5.80
C HIS A 18 -12.64 -8.73 5.94
N VAL A 19 -11.55 -8.33 5.31
CA VAL A 19 -11.24 -6.91 5.11
C VAL A 19 -11.91 -6.50 3.80
N ILE A 20 -12.64 -5.39 3.84
CA ILE A 20 -13.40 -4.86 2.71
C ILE A 20 -13.04 -3.39 2.49
N THR A 21 -13.36 -2.87 1.31
CA THR A 21 -13.35 -1.43 1.04
C THR A 21 -14.49 -0.74 1.80
N GLY A 22 -14.25 0.51 2.21
CA GLY A 22 -15.24 1.41 2.77
C GLY A 22 -15.74 2.41 1.72
N LYS A 23 -17.03 2.75 1.77
CA LYS A 23 -17.58 3.88 1.03
C LYS A 23 -17.43 5.13 1.89
N TYR A 24 -16.71 6.12 1.39
CA TYR A 24 -16.46 7.39 2.06
C TYR A 24 -17.14 8.49 1.26
N GLU A 25 -17.83 9.39 1.95
CA GLU A 25 -18.57 10.50 1.34
C GLU A 25 -17.90 11.82 1.72
N PRO A 26 -17.17 12.45 0.78
CA PRO A 26 -16.80 13.86 0.87
C PRO A 26 -18.02 14.75 1.17
N GLU A 27 -17.82 15.79 2.00
CA GLU A 27 -18.87 16.77 2.30
C GLU A 27 -19.35 17.52 1.05
N ALA A 28 -18.42 17.78 0.13
CA ALA A 28 -18.71 18.39 -1.17
C ALA A 28 -19.30 17.36 -2.14
N PRO A 29 -20.57 17.49 -2.58
CA PRO A 29 -21.24 16.48 -3.40
C PRO A 29 -20.54 16.18 -4.72
N GLU A 30 -19.90 17.17 -5.33
CA GLU A 30 -19.13 17.02 -6.58
C GLU A 30 -17.88 16.15 -6.38
N LEU A 31 -17.22 16.27 -5.22
CA LEU A 31 -16.07 15.43 -4.87
C LEU A 31 -16.52 14.01 -4.52
N ALA A 32 -17.68 13.85 -3.88
CA ALA A 32 -18.25 12.53 -3.61
C ALA A 32 -18.62 11.80 -4.91
N ALA A 33 -19.26 12.49 -5.85
CA ALA A 33 -19.57 11.93 -7.17
C ALA A 33 -18.28 11.53 -7.92
N PHE A 34 -17.25 12.37 -7.89
CA PHE A 34 -15.97 12.09 -8.52
C PHE A 34 -15.26 10.88 -7.88
N LEU A 35 -15.26 10.79 -6.55
CA LEU A 35 -14.65 9.66 -5.83
C LEU A 35 -15.36 8.35 -6.18
N HIS A 36 -16.69 8.34 -6.21
CA HIS A 36 -17.47 7.16 -6.59
C HIS A 36 -17.27 6.75 -8.06
N GLN A 37 -17.08 7.73 -8.96
CA GLN A 37 -16.74 7.43 -10.35
C GLN A 37 -15.36 6.77 -10.46
N MET A 38 -14.39 7.23 -9.66
CA MET A 38 -13.02 6.74 -9.71
C MET A 38 -12.82 5.39 -9.01
N TYR A 39 -13.52 5.17 -7.90
CA TYR A 39 -13.44 3.98 -7.04
C TYR A 39 -14.85 3.50 -6.68
N PRO A 40 -15.58 2.87 -7.63
CA PRO A 40 -16.97 2.46 -7.40
C PRO A 40 -17.13 1.45 -6.26
N ASP A 41 -16.10 0.63 -6.03
CA ASP A 41 -16.08 -0.33 -4.93
C ASP A 41 -15.66 0.29 -3.59
N GLY A 42 -15.32 1.58 -3.56
CA GLY A 42 -14.82 2.29 -2.39
C GLY A 42 -13.31 2.16 -2.19
N LEU A 43 -12.82 2.60 -1.03
CA LEU A 43 -11.38 2.66 -0.71
C LEU A 43 -11.01 1.71 0.42
N SER A 44 -9.77 1.19 0.41
CA SER A 44 -9.17 0.60 1.59
C SER A 44 -8.92 1.67 2.66
N LYS A 45 -8.56 1.27 3.88
CA LYS A 45 -8.13 2.22 4.91
C LYS A 45 -6.89 3.02 4.49
N HIS A 46 -5.99 2.41 3.73
CA HIS A 46 -4.86 3.12 3.13
C HIS A 46 -5.35 4.13 2.08
N GLY A 47 -6.26 3.72 1.19
CA GLY A 47 -6.89 4.64 0.23
C GLY A 47 -7.56 5.84 0.90
N HIS A 48 -8.32 5.61 1.97
CA HIS A 48 -8.87 6.70 2.77
C HIS A 48 -7.77 7.66 3.25
N ASN A 49 -6.71 7.15 3.87
CA ASN A 49 -5.66 7.98 4.46
C ASN A 49 -4.78 8.72 3.45
N TYR A 50 -4.58 8.16 2.25
CA TYR A 50 -3.60 8.64 1.27
C TYR A 50 -4.21 9.19 -0.04
N LEU A 51 -5.53 9.18 -0.17
CA LEU A 51 -6.23 9.83 -1.29
C LEU A 51 -7.28 10.82 -0.81
N TYR A 52 -8.14 10.41 0.14
CA TYR A 52 -9.30 11.22 0.54
C TYR A 52 -9.06 12.09 1.77
N ASN A 53 -8.38 11.56 2.80
CA ASN A 53 -8.28 12.15 4.13
C ASN A 53 -8.10 13.67 4.06
N PRO A 54 -9.05 14.47 4.58
CA PRO A 54 -9.09 15.92 4.37
C PRO A 54 -8.04 16.69 5.18
N GLY A 55 -7.28 16.01 6.05
CA GLY A 55 -6.26 16.65 6.87
C GLY A 55 -5.06 17.20 6.08
N PRO A 56 -4.30 16.35 5.37
CA PRO A 56 -3.13 16.79 4.63
C PRO A 56 -3.49 17.68 3.43
N LYS A 57 -2.73 18.75 3.22
CA LYS A 57 -2.86 19.59 2.02
C LYS A 57 -1.69 19.41 1.07
N MET A 58 -1.96 19.54 -0.22
CA MET A 58 -0.93 19.46 -1.28
C MET A 58 0.09 20.60 -1.21
N GLU A 59 -0.28 21.76 -0.63
CA GLU A 59 0.58 22.94 -0.49
C GLU A 59 1.62 22.81 0.65
N ASP A 60 1.41 21.89 1.58
CA ASP A 60 2.32 21.72 2.71
C ASP A 60 3.60 21.02 2.22
N ASP A 61 4.78 21.62 2.40
CA ASP A 61 6.07 20.97 2.12
C ASP A 61 6.45 19.99 3.25
N SER A 62 5.58 19.01 3.46
CA SER A 62 5.75 17.95 4.46
C SER A 62 6.06 16.62 3.79
N GLY A 63 6.70 15.70 4.51
CA GLY A 63 6.89 14.33 4.05
C GLY A 63 5.56 13.65 3.67
N VAL A 64 4.47 13.98 4.37
CA VAL A 64 3.12 13.47 4.10
C VAL A 64 2.63 13.90 2.72
N SER A 65 2.72 15.19 2.39
CA SER A 65 2.25 15.73 1.11
C SER A 65 3.03 15.15 -0.08
N ARG A 66 4.33 14.90 0.11
CA ARG A 66 5.15 14.18 -0.88
C ARG A 66 4.66 12.75 -1.10
N SER A 67 4.34 12.01 -0.03
CA SER A 67 3.78 10.65 -0.15
C SER A 67 2.43 10.62 -0.87
N LEU A 68 1.57 11.62 -0.67
CA LEU A 68 0.29 11.74 -1.39
C LEU A 68 0.51 11.94 -2.90
N LEU A 69 1.44 12.83 -3.26
CA LEU A 69 1.79 13.09 -4.66
C LEU A 69 2.36 11.83 -5.32
N VAL A 70 3.30 11.13 -4.65
CA VAL A 70 3.85 9.86 -5.14
C VAL A 70 2.73 8.85 -5.38
N GLY A 71 1.82 8.68 -4.40
CA GLY A 71 0.67 7.79 -4.55
C GLY A 71 -0.19 8.12 -5.77
N LEU A 72 -0.47 9.42 -5.98
CA LEU A 72 -1.27 9.88 -7.11
C LEU A 72 -0.59 9.58 -8.46
N VAL A 73 0.71 9.90 -8.60
CA VAL A 73 1.46 9.60 -9.83
C VAL A 73 1.43 8.09 -10.12
N PHE A 74 1.66 7.26 -9.10
CA PHE A 74 1.65 5.80 -9.27
C PHE A 74 0.27 5.30 -9.69
N GLU A 75 -0.81 5.77 -9.10
CA GLU A 75 -2.16 5.36 -9.51
C GLU A 75 -2.51 5.81 -10.92
N LEU A 76 -2.09 7.02 -11.34
CA LEU A 76 -2.31 7.48 -12.72
C LEU A 76 -1.56 6.62 -13.75
N VAL A 77 -0.32 6.22 -13.45
CA VAL A 77 0.43 5.27 -14.30
C VAL A 77 -0.25 3.90 -14.35
N ARG A 78 -0.70 3.39 -13.19
CA ARG A 78 -1.46 2.13 -13.13
C ARG A 78 -2.67 2.16 -14.04
N ARG A 79 -3.52 3.19 -13.91
CA ARG A 79 -4.76 3.32 -14.69
C ARG A 79 -4.48 3.43 -16.19
N SER A 80 -3.38 4.07 -16.57
CA SER A 80 -3.04 4.32 -17.98
C SER A 80 -2.40 3.12 -18.66
N HIS A 81 -1.56 2.36 -17.94
CA HIS A 81 -0.69 1.34 -18.54
C HIS A 81 -0.87 -0.07 -17.97
N PHE A 82 -1.39 -0.19 -16.76
CA PHE A 82 -1.53 -1.46 -16.04
C PHE A 82 -2.92 -1.60 -15.36
N PRO A 83 -4.03 -1.39 -16.10
CA PRO A 83 -5.37 -1.28 -15.51
C PRO A 83 -5.81 -2.56 -14.78
N ASP A 84 -5.29 -3.71 -15.18
CA ASP A 84 -5.59 -5.03 -14.59
C ASP A 84 -4.87 -5.27 -13.25
N LYS A 85 -3.93 -4.41 -12.85
CA LYS A 85 -3.24 -4.52 -11.56
C LYS A 85 -4.09 -3.92 -10.44
N PRO A 86 -4.14 -4.54 -9.24
CA PRO A 86 -4.88 -3.99 -8.10
C PRO A 86 -4.36 -2.61 -7.68
N SER A 87 -5.26 -1.67 -7.39
CA SER A 87 -4.90 -0.33 -6.91
C SER A 87 -4.41 -0.36 -5.46
N ARG A 88 -3.37 0.40 -5.16
CA ARG A 88 -2.91 0.64 -3.76
C ARG A 88 -4.02 1.21 -2.88
N TYR A 89 -4.93 2.00 -3.46
CA TYR A 89 -6.03 2.63 -2.75
C TYR A 89 -7.20 1.69 -2.45
N GLN A 90 -7.20 0.48 -3.03
CA GLN A 90 -8.25 -0.53 -2.84
C GLN A 90 -7.68 -1.89 -2.38
N SER A 91 -6.42 -1.92 -1.92
CA SER A 91 -5.73 -3.15 -1.54
C SER A 91 -5.39 -3.22 -0.06
N LEU A 92 -5.20 -4.45 0.41
CA LEU A 92 -4.46 -4.78 1.62
C LEU A 92 -2.99 -5.01 1.26
N PHE A 93 -2.09 -4.59 2.16
CA PHE A 93 -0.65 -4.76 2.00
C PHE A 93 -0.18 -6.03 2.71
N ALA A 94 0.66 -6.81 2.05
CA ALA A 94 1.22 -8.04 2.60
C ALA A 94 2.66 -8.27 2.11
N CYS A 95 3.33 -9.26 2.68
CA CYS A 95 4.56 -9.84 2.18
C CYS A 95 4.34 -11.30 1.77
N GLN A 96 5.23 -11.82 0.93
CA GLN A 96 5.13 -13.20 0.47
C GLN A 96 5.56 -14.18 1.56
N HIS A 97 6.59 -13.83 2.32
CA HIS A 97 7.17 -14.68 3.34
C HIS A 97 7.07 -14.07 4.74
N LEU A 98 6.97 -14.95 5.75
CA LEU A 98 6.92 -14.53 7.15
C LEU A 98 8.20 -13.78 7.58
N SER A 99 9.36 -14.14 7.04
CA SER A 99 10.63 -13.43 7.27
C SER A 99 10.59 -11.98 6.77
N GLU A 100 9.94 -11.74 5.62
CA GLU A 100 9.83 -10.40 5.02
C GLU A 100 8.94 -9.48 5.86
N VAL A 101 7.77 -9.96 6.29
CA VAL A 101 6.87 -9.15 7.14
C VAL A 101 7.47 -8.89 8.53
N ARG A 102 8.30 -9.81 9.05
CA ARG A 102 9.06 -9.57 10.29
C ARG A 102 10.13 -8.50 10.10
N LYS A 103 10.84 -8.53 8.97
CA LYS A 103 11.79 -7.47 8.59
C LYS A 103 11.06 -6.13 8.44
N PHE A 104 9.91 -6.12 7.77
CA PHE A 104 9.07 -4.92 7.64
C PHE A 104 8.65 -4.36 9.00
N ARG A 105 8.21 -5.24 9.91
CA ARG A 105 7.80 -4.86 11.26
C ARG A 105 8.93 -4.17 12.03
N ALA A 106 10.16 -4.69 11.94
CA ALA A 106 11.32 -4.08 12.57
C ALA A 106 11.65 -2.70 11.94
N LEU A 107 11.73 -2.64 10.61
CA LEU A 107 12.00 -1.40 9.87
C LEU A 107 10.97 -0.31 10.18
N LEU A 108 9.68 -0.67 10.21
CA LEU A 108 8.60 0.26 10.51
C LEU A 108 8.66 0.78 11.95
N ALA A 109 9.04 -0.07 12.90
CA ALA A 109 9.24 0.33 14.28
C ALA A 109 10.40 1.33 14.42
N ASP A 110 11.52 1.06 13.73
CA ASP A 110 12.69 1.95 13.71
C ASP A 110 12.36 3.29 13.04
N GLU A 111 11.66 3.27 11.90
CA GLU A 111 11.26 4.48 11.16
C GLU A 111 10.35 5.39 11.99
N ARG A 112 9.44 4.81 12.77
CA ARG A 112 8.48 5.57 13.59
C ARG A 112 8.97 5.85 15.01
N GLY A 113 10.02 5.18 15.47
CA GLY A 113 10.44 5.22 16.87
C GLY A 113 9.39 4.65 17.82
N GLU A 114 8.59 3.67 17.37
CA GLU A 114 7.47 3.07 18.11
C GLU A 114 7.79 1.61 18.44
N ASP A 115 8.27 1.33 19.66
CA ASP A 115 8.69 0.00 20.08
C ASP A 115 7.54 -1.01 20.09
N GLU A 116 6.30 -0.56 20.31
CA GLU A 116 5.10 -1.40 20.31
C GLU A 116 4.90 -2.12 18.97
N ILE A 117 5.31 -1.49 17.85
CA ILE A 117 5.22 -2.09 16.51
C ILE A 117 6.05 -3.37 16.43
N ARG A 118 7.16 -3.50 17.15
CA ARG A 118 8.00 -4.71 17.10
C ARG A 118 7.26 -5.97 17.57
N THR A 119 6.19 -5.80 18.34
CA THR A 119 5.33 -6.89 18.83
C THR A 119 3.96 -6.92 18.15
N ALA A 120 3.74 -6.04 17.18
CA ALA A 120 2.46 -5.95 16.48
C ALA A 120 2.09 -7.29 15.80
N PRO A 121 0.80 -7.67 15.84
CA PRO A 121 0.35 -8.94 15.29
C PRO A 121 0.64 -9.09 13.79
N ILE A 122 1.01 -10.30 13.38
CA ILE A 122 1.08 -10.72 11.98
C ILE A 122 -0.04 -11.72 11.73
N TYR A 123 -0.72 -11.59 10.59
CA TYR A 123 -1.80 -12.49 10.19
C TYR A 123 -1.56 -13.10 8.82
N GLU A 124 -2.08 -14.31 8.61
CA GLU A 124 -2.21 -14.89 7.28
C GLU A 124 -3.27 -14.13 6.46
N VAL A 125 -3.05 -13.98 5.17
CA VAL A 125 -4.02 -13.46 4.20
C VAL A 125 -4.17 -14.50 3.10
N ILE A 126 -5.41 -14.89 2.81
CA ILE A 126 -5.72 -15.99 1.89
C ILE A 126 -6.52 -15.42 0.73
N THR A 127 -6.04 -15.65 -0.50
CA THR A 127 -6.72 -15.18 -1.71
C THR A 127 -6.39 -16.06 -2.92
N ASP A 128 -7.33 -16.11 -3.87
CA ASP A 128 -7.12 -16.65 -5.22
C ASP A 128 -6.98 -15.54 -6.27
N GLU A 129 -7.20 -14.29 -5.88
CA GLU A 129 -7.16 -13.13 -6.77
C GLU A 129 -5.72 -12.79 -7.22
N PRO A 130 -5.55 -12.20 -8.41
CA PRO A 130 -4.26 -11.69 -8.84
C PRO A 130 -3.71 -10.64 -7.86
N VAL A 131 -2.50 -10.89 -7.36
CA VAL A 131 -1.77 -9.95 -6.51
C VAL A 131 -0.74 -9.17 -7.33
N HIS A 132 -0.50 -7.93 -6.95
CA HIS A 132 0.63 -7.17 -7.48
C HIS A 132 1.82 -7.28 -6.53
N ARG A 133 3.04 -7.43 -7.07
CA ARG A 133 4.29 -7.41 -6.33
C ARG A 133 5.13 -6.23 -6.79
N GLY A 134 5.42 -5.30 -5.89
CA GLY A 134 6.12 -4.06 -6.20
C GLY A 134 7.30 -3.81 -5.27
N ASP A 135 8.36 -3.19 -5.79
CA ASP A 135 9.53 -2.79 -5.01
C ASP A 135 9.25 -1.47 -4.29
N MET A 136 9.14 -1.51 -2.96
CA MET A 136 8.83 -0.34 -2.14
C MET A 136 9.90 0.76 -2.24
N ARG A 137 11.14 0.44 -2.62
CA ARG A 137 12.20 1.46 -2.78
C ARG A 137 11.85 2.47 -3.87
N LEU A 138 10.98 2.11 -4.82
CA LEU A 138 10.53 2.99 -5.89
C LEU A 138 9.56 4.09 -5.39
N LEU A 139 8.94 3.93 -4.21
CA LEU A 139 7.88 4.79 -3.67
C LEU A 139 8.42 6.03 -2.94
N ASN A 140 9.24 6.83 -3.61
CA ASN A 140 9.69 8.10 -3.07
C ASN A 140 9.89 9.16 -4.15
N SER A 141 9.78 10.43 -3.76
CA SER A 141 9.88 11.59 -4.64
C SER A 141 11.28 12.21 -4.67
N ASP A 142 12.31 11.55 -4.13
CA ASP A 142 13.69 12.06 -4.14
C ASP A 142 14.37 11.77 -5.49
N CYS A 143 13.80 12.37 -6.54
CA CYS A 143 14.25 12.22 -7.92
C CYS A 143 13.60 13.26 -8.87
N PRO A 144 14.14 13.46 -10.08
CA PRO A 144 13.48 14.24 -11.14
C PRO A 144 12.15 13.62 -11.59
N VAL A 145 11.26 14.45 -12.16
CA VAL A 145 9.91 14.04 -12.59
C VAL A 145 9.90 12.85 -13.55
N LEU A 146 10.80 12.83 -14.54
CA LEU A 146 10.90 11.71 -15.49
C LEU A 146 11.28 10.41 -14.79
N GLU A 147 12.14 10.48 -13.78
CA GLU A 147 12.53 9.32 -12.99
C GLU A 147 11.37 8.84 -12.12
N LEU A 148 10.60 9.73 -11.49
CA LEU A 148 9.40 9.36 -10.74
C LEU A 148 8.41 8.58 -11.61
N TYR A 149 8.20 9.04 -12.84
CA TYR A 149 7.36 8.35 -13.82
C TYR A 149 7.91 6.96 -14.17
N HIS A 150 9.22 6.85 -14.40
CA HIS A 150 9.88 5.56 -14.67
C HIS A 150 9.80 4.61 -13.47
N ARG A 151 9.95 5.11 -12.24
CA ARG A 151 9.79 4.33 -11.00
C ARG A 151 8.36 3.78 -10.88
N ALA A 152 7.35 4.60 -11.19
CA ALA A 152 5.96 4.15 -11.23
C ALA A 152 5.75 3.05 -12.28
N TRP A 153 6.38 3.17 -13.46
CA TRP A 153 6.34 2.13 -14.49
C TRP A 153 6.95 0.82 -14.01
N LEU A 154 8.17 0.85 -13.48
CA LEU A 154 8.88 -0.34 -12.96
C LEU A 154 8.09 -1.00 -11.84
N TYR A 155 7.54 -0.20 -10.93
CA TYR A 155 6.71 -0.68 -9.85
C TYR A 155 5.57 -1.52 -10.39
N TRP A 156 4.76 -0.97 -11.32
CA TRP A 156 3.60 -1.68 -11.86
C TRP A 156 3.93 -2.80 -12.85
N SER A 157 5.10 -2.76 -13.51
CA SER A 157 5.59 -3.89 -14.29
C SER A 157 6.05 -5.06 -13.41
N GLY A 158 6.26 -4.83 -12.11
CA GLY A 158 6.74 -5.81 -11.15
C GLY A 158 8.26 -5.97 -11.17
N GLU A 159 8.97 -4.98 -11.71
CA GLU A 159 10.42 -4.94 -11.78
C GLU A 159 11.02 -4.19 -10.58
N ALA A 160 12.24 -4.57 -10.20
CA ALA A 160 12.97 -3.89 -9.15
C ALA A 160 13.65 -2.63 -9.68
N ALA A 161 13.95 -1.68 -8.78
CA ALA A 161 14.92 -0.64 -9.11
C ALA A 161 16.26 -1.28 -9.53
N PRO A 162 16.94 -0.74 -10.58
CA PRO A 162 18.26 -1.22 -10.96
C PRO A 162 19.21 -1.17 -9.77
N VAL A 163 19.76 -2.33 -9.38
CA VAL A 163 20.67 -2.43 -8.23
C VAL A 163 22.00 -1.80 -8.62
N LYS A 164 22.41 -0.71 -7.95
CA LYS A 164 23.79 -0.20 -8.05
C LYS A 164 24.67 -0.91 -7.01
N THR A 165 25.96 -0.99 -7.30
CA THR A 165 26.94 -1.60 -6.40
C THR A 165 26.86 -0.98 -5.00
N GLY A 166 26.55 -1.80 -3.99
CA GLY A 166 26.44 -1.37 -2.59
C GLY A 166 25.05 -0.96 -2.14
N GLU A 167 24.03 -1.01 -3.00
CA GLU A 167 22.63 -0.81 -2.62
C GLU A 167 22.01 -2.10 -2.04
N GLU A 168 21.12 -1.92 -1.07
CA GLU A 168 20.38 -3.03 -0.45
C GLU A 168 19.44 -3.71 -1.45
N GLU A 169 19.15 -5.00 -1.22
CA GLU A 169 18.17 -5.75 -2.00
C GLU A 169 16.77 -5.10 -1.99
N PRO A 170 15.95 -5.31 -3.03
CA PRO A 170 14.59 -4.80 -3.07
C PRO A 170 13.75 -5.22 -1.87
N PHE A 171 12.94 -4.30 -1.36
CA PHE A 171 11.93 -4.61 -0.37
C PHE A 171 10.59 -4.77 -1.06
N TRP A 172 10.08 -6.00 -1.12
CA TRP A 172 8.88 -6.32 -1.88
C TRP A 172 7.63 -6.22 -1.02
N GLU A 173 6.65 -5.45 -1.50
CA GLU A 173 5.29 -5.49 -0.99
C GLU A 173 4.37 -6.22 -1.97
N LEU A 174 3.30 -6.79 -1.42
CA LEU A 174 2.20 -7.34 -2.17
C LEU A 174 0.94 -6.50 -1.97
N LEU A 175 0.29 -6.13 -3.07
CA LEU A 175 -1.04 -5.54 -3.06
C LEU A 175 -2.05 -6.64 -3.35
N ILE A 176 -2.89 -6.92 -2.35
CA ILE A 176 -3.96 -7.90 -2.44
C ILE A 176 -5.28 -7.14 -2.58
N PRO A 177 -6.04 -7.32 -3.69
CA PRO A 177 -7.31 -6.63 -3.87
C PRO A 177 -8.29 -6.99 -2.75
N LEU A 178 -9.10 -6.01 -2.36
CA LEU A 178 -10.21 -6.21 -1.44
C LEU A 178 -11.50 -6.53 -2.21
N PRO A 179 -12.43 -7.31 -1.64
CA PRO A 179 -12.38 -7.90 -0.30
C PRO A 179 -11.45 -9.10 -0.19
N VAL A 180 -10.85 -9.32 0.99
CA VAL A 180 -9.96 -10.48 1.24
C VAL A 180 -10.16 -11.07 2.63
N PHE A 181 -9.93 -12.39 2.76
CA PHE A 181 -9.95 -13.08 4.04
C PHE A 181 -8.59 -13.00 4.75
N VAL A 182 -8.61 -12.46 5.97
CA VAL A 182 -7.50 -12.48 6.93
C VAL A 182 -7.72 -13.65 7.88
N GLY A 183 -6.78 -14.60 7.88
CA GLY A 183 -6.85 -15.85 8.61
C GLY A 183 -6.40 -15.74 10.06
N ARG A 184 -5.60 -16.73 10.48
CA ARG A 184 -5.11 -16.81 11.87
C ARG A 184 -3.96 -15.83 12.10
N ARG A 185 -3.83 -15.41 13.36
CA ARG A 185 -2.63 -14.74 13.87
C ARG A 185 -1.47 -15.73 13.90
N ILE A 186 -0.29 -15.28 13.51
CA ILE A 186 0.96 -16.03 13.66
C ILE A 186 1.38 -16.00 15.13
N THR A 187 1.64 -17.18 15.69
CA THR A 187 2.25 -17.35 17.00
C THR A 187 3.76 -17.27 16.88
N GLU A 188 4.40 -16.47 17.72
CA GLU A 188 5.84 -16.23 17.74
C GLU A 188 6.43 -16.56 19.11
#